data_AF-A0A929S935-F1
#
_entry.id   AF-A0A929S935-F1
#
_cell.length_a   1.000
_cell.length_b   1.000
_cell.length_c   1.000
_cell.angle_alpha   90.00
_cell.angle_beta   90.00
_cell.angle_gamma   90.00
#
_symmetry.space_group_name_H-M   'P 1'
#
loop_
_entity.id
_entity.type
_entity.pdbx_description
1 polymer ?
#
loop_
_entity_poly.entity_id
_entity_poly.type
_entity_poly.pdbx_seq_one_letter_code
_entity_poly.pdbx_strand_id
1 'polypeptide(L)'
;MLEYYSVNLGKEINDIEKVNKFDYDYSKVYFLSDINYEFDNGKGDEKLVFAFDCSNLLNKKNKIFNKIKHINKKVKKEIGTSFRVIVFNSSEEYKKDIFDLIRAIKIVLLKSKFDKYEYIYDVACDYLDNEFICKNICDFKNDKCFAKRDFNCTCGCCRHFKHFFSNKLVQCEYLIDKHCSAKCLPCKMFTCDEIIKRKNIKYRFKDIFLLDKFFNPIQKVVILMNCFNTKETILKRLMMFG
;
A
#
# COMPACT_ATOMS: atom_id res chain seq x y z
N MET A 1 10.45 19.02 -12.51
CA MET A 1 10.40 17.92 -13.51
C MET A 1 8.96 17.43 -13.62
N LEU A 2 8.54 16.98 -14.79
CA LEU A 2 7.17 16.57 -15.07
C LEU A 2 7.17 15.07 -15.43
N GLU A 3 6.27 14.30 -14.84
CA GLU A 3 6.19 12.85 -15.01
C GLU A 3 4.78 12.40 -15.37
N TYR A 4 4.71 11.32 -16.15
CA TYR A 4 3.50 10.77 -16.70
C TYR A 4 3.37 9.31 -16.29
N TYR A 5 2.18 8.93 -15.82
CA TYR A 5 1.89 7.57 -15.39
C TYR A 5 0.59 7.05 -16.02
N SER A 6 0.60 5.79 -16.44
CA SER A 6 -0.57 5.01 -16.83
C SER A 6 -0.91 4.05 -15.71
N VAL A 7 -2.19 3.94 -15.34
CA VAL A 7 -2.65 3.11 -14.23
C VAL A 7 -3.80 2.22 -14.63
N ASN A 8 -3.65 0.91 -14.43
CA ASN A 8 -4.69 -0.08 -14.70
C ASN A 8 -5.58 -0.30 -13.46
N LEU A 9 -6.90 -0.31 -13.63
CA LEU A 9 -7.87 -0.58 -12.57
C LEU A 9 -8.07 -2.07 -12.27
N GLY A 10 -7.35 -2.96 -12.95
CA GLY A 10 -7.28 -4.38 -12.64
C GLY A 10 -6.72 -4.66 -11.24
N LYS A 11 -6.77 -5.93 -10.82
CA LYS A 11 -6.37 -6.37 -9.47
C LYS A 11 -4.85 -6.44 -9.25
N GLU A 12 -4.05 -6.15 -10.26
CA GLU A 12 -2.59 -6.25 -10.21
C GLU A 12 -1.97 -5.15 -9.33
N ILE A 13 -0.83 -5.49 -8.69
CA ILE A 13 -0.07 -4.62 -7.78
C ILE A 13 0.97 -3.77 -8.54
N ASN A 14 1.49 -4.29 -9.67
CA ASN A 14 2.42 -3.59 -10.56
C ASN A 14 1.64 -2.86 -11.66
N ASP A 15 0.69 -2.03 -11.24
CA ASP A 15 -0.31 -1.43 -12.11
C ASP A 15 -0.01 0.03 -12.49
N ILE A 16 1.10 0.58 -12.00
CA ILE A 16 1.55 1.95 -12.27
C ILE A 16 2.77 1.88 -13.20
N GLU A 17 2.59 2.33 -14.43
CA GLU A 17 3.63 2.38 -15.45
C GLU A 17 4.04 3.83 -15.72
N LYS A 18 5.33 4.14 -15.63
CA LYS A 18 5.87 5.45 -16.03
C LYS A 18 5.99 5.48 -17.56
N VAL A 19 5.45 6.52 -18.18
CA VAL A 19 5.46 6.72 -19.63
C VAL A 19 6.14 8.04 -19.99
N ASN A 20 6.60 8.18 -21.23
CA ASN A 20 7.37 9.36 -21.65
C ASN A 20 6.51 10.63 -21.75
N LYS A 21 5.34 10.50 -22.37
CA LYS A 21 4.32 11.53 -22.55
C LYS A 21 3.04 10.84 -23.01
N PHE A 22 1.91 11.50 -22.85
CA PHE A 22 0.70 11.15 -23.57
C PHE A 22 -0.01 12.39 -24.08
N ASP A 23 -0.68 12.30 -25.22
CA ASP A 23 -1.60 13.33 -25.68
C ASP A 23 -2.90 13.22 -24.86
N TYR A 24 -3.40 14.36 -24.37
CA TYR A 24 -4.60 14.43 -23.53
C TYR A 24 -5.49 15.59 -23.95
N ASP A 25 -6.80 15.36 -23.88
CA ASP A 25 -7.78 16.42 -23.94
C ASP A 25 -7.85 17.12 -22.57
N TYR A 26 -7.66 18.44 -22.55
CA TYR A 26 -7.74 19.25 -21.34
C TYR A 26 -9.11 19.15 -20.65
N SER A 27 -10.18 18.92 -21.42
CA SER A 27 -11.54 18.73 -20.89
C SER A 27 -11.65 17.48 -19.99
N LYS A 28 -10.71 16.55 -20.12
CA LYS A 28 -10.62 15.28 -19.37
C LYS A 28 -9.60 15.32 -18.23
N VAL A 29 -9.08 16.49 -17.88
CA VAL A 29 -8.12 16.66 -16.77
C VAL A 29 -8.82 17.04 -15.48
N TYR A 30 -8.60 16.24 -14.44
CA TYR A 30 -9.06 16.48 -13.08
C TYR A 30 -7.91 16.94 -12.17
N PHE A 31 -7.95 18.21 -11.78
CA PHE A 31 -6.93 18.86 -10.97
C PHE A 31 -7.09 18.57 -9.48
N LEU A 32 -6.11 17.86 -8.90
CA LEU A 32 -6.05 17.48 -7.49
C LEU A 32 -5.21 18.47 -6.65
N SER A 33 -4.59 19.45 -7.28
CA SER A 33 -3.94 20.60 -6.64
C SER A 33 -4.12 21.84 -7.51
N ASP A 34 -3.70 22.99 -7.00
CA ASP A 34 -3.68 24.23 -7.76
C ASP A 34 -2.41 24.18 -8.62
N ILE A 35 -2.53 24.27 -9.95
CA ILE A 35 -1.42 24.07 -10.90
C ILE A 35 -1.32 25.30 -11.79
N ASN A 36 -0.18 25.98 -11.73
CA ASN A 36 0.15 27.10 -12.62
C ASN A 36 1.05 26.56 -13.74
N TYR A 37 0.44 25.95 -14.75
CA TYR A 37 1.13 25.40 -15.92
C TYR A 37 0.32 25.71 -17.18
N GLU A 38 0.98 26.11 -18.26
CA GLU A 38 0.33 26.32 -19.56
C GLU A 38 0.18 24.97 -20.26
N PHE A 39 -1.06 24.61 -20.57
CA PHE A 39 -1.38 23.34 -21.22
C PHE A 39 -1.63 23.59 -22.71
N ASP A 40 -0.89 22.89 -23.56
CA ASP A 40 -1.21 22.85 -24.98
C ASP A 40 -2.50 22.04 -25.19
N ASN A 41 -3.55 22.69 -25.68
CA ASN A 41 -4.80 22.02 -26.04
C ASN A 41 -4.57 21.17 -27.31
N GLY A 42 -4.59 19.84 -27.16
CA GLY A 42 -4.50 18.90 -28.26
C GLY A 42 -5.78 18.08 -28.46
N LYS A 43 -5.96 17.50 -29.65
CA LYS A 43 -6.88 16.38 -29.88
C LYS A 43 -6.28 15.11 -29.26
N GLY A 44 -6.35 15.02 -27.93
CA GLY A 44 -5.76 13.93 -27.16
C GLY A 44 -6.72 12.78 -26.90
N ASP A 45 -6.19 11.74 -26.26
CA ASP A 45 -6.94 10.53 -25.88
C ASP A 45 -8.09 10.88 -24.91
N GLU A 46 -9.26 10.23 -25.03
CA GLU A 46 -10.45 10.49 -24.21
C GLU A 46 -10.32 9.99 -22.76
N LYS A 47 -9.19 9.37 -22.41
CA LYS A 47 -8.94 8.82 -21.09
C LYS A 47 -8.85 9.92 -20.04
N LEU A 48 -9.50 9.69 -18.90
CA LEU A 48 -9.45 10.55 -17.73
C LEU A 48 -8.01 10.72 -17.22
N VAL A 49 -7.59 11.97 -17.02
CA VAL A 49 -6.27 12.34 -16.51
C VAL A 49 -6.42 12.99 -15.14
N PHE A 50 -5.64 12.55 -14.16
CA PHE A 50 -5.50 13.25 -12.89
C PHE A 50 -4.21 14.05 -12.88
N ALA A 51 -4.23 15.27 -12.35
CA ALA A 51 -3.06 16.13 -12.30
C ALA A 51 -2.82 16.66 -10.88
N PHE A 52 -1.57 16.57 -10.39
CA PHE A 52 -1.18 17.23 -9.14
C PHE A 52 0.27 17.69 -9.13
N ASP A 53 0.53 18.71 -8.32
CA ASP A 53 1.83 19.33 -8.10
C ASP A 53 2.43 18.89 -6.76
N CYS A 54 3.68 18.42 -6.81
CA CYS A 54 4.47 17.96 -5.68
C CYS A 54 5.34 19.06 -5.05
N SER A 55 5.26 20.31 -5.51
CA SER A 55 5.90 21.44 -4.83
C SER A 55 5.40 21.53 -3.38
N ASN A 56 6.31 21.37 -2.41
CA ASN A 56 5.99 21.27 -0.97
C ASN A 56 5.01 20.13 -0.62
N LEU A 57 5.22 18.94 -1.19
CA LEU A 57 4.31 17.80 -1.03
C LEU A 57 4.05 17.42 0.43
N LEU A 58 5.05 17.49 1.32
CA LEU A 58 4.89 17.24 2.76
C LEU A 58 3.68 17.97 3.36
N ASN A 59 3.50 19.25 2.99
CA ASN A 59 2.40 20.08 3.50
C ASN A 59 1.11 19.87 2.70
N LYS A 60 1.22 19.60 1.39
CA LYS A 60 0.06 19.49 0.49
C LYS A 60 -0.56 18.08 0.44
N LYS A 61 0.14 17.02 0.86
CA LYS A 61 -0.28 15.62 0.70
C LYS A 61 -1.70 15.38 1.21
N ASN A 62 -2.03 15.88 2.40
CA ASN A 62 -3.37 15.74 2.98
C ASN A 62 -4.42 16.55 2.20
N LYS A 63 -4.09 17.75 1.68
CA LYS A 63 -4.98 18.56 0.85
C LYS A 63 -5.30 17.85 -0.47
N ILE A 64 -4.29 17.28 -1.13
CA ILE A 64 -4.44 16.48 -2.35
C ILE A 64 -5.30 15.23 -2.05
N PHE A 65 -4.98 14.50 -0.99
CA PHE A 65 -5.76 13.33 -0.58
C PHE A 65 -7.23 13.66 -0.31
N ASN A 66 -7.52 14.80 0.31
CA ASN A 66 -8.90 15.24 0.51
C ASN A 66 -9.62 15.46 -0.82
N LYS A 67 -8.98 16.10 -1.82
CA LYS A 67 -9.56 16.20 -3.17
C LYS A 67 -9.79 14.82 -3.80
N ILE A 68 -8.85 13.88 -3.64
CA ILE A 68 -8.99 12.48 -4.10
C ILE A 68 -10.22 11.81 -3.47
N LYS A 69 -10.39 11.91 -2.15
CA LYS A 69 -11.52 11.31 -1.43
C LYS A 69 -12.88 11.82 -1.93
N HIS A 70 -12.92 13.06 -2.40
CA HIS A 70 -14.11 13.74 -2.87
C HIS A 70 -14.27 13.76 -4.40
N ILE A 71 -13.53 12.91 -5.14
CA ILE A 71 -13.76 12.70 -6.58
C ILE A 71 -15.24 12.38 -6.81
N ASN A 72 -15.90 13.21 -7.62
CA ASN A 72 -17.34 13.17 -7.82
C ASN A 72 -17.79 11.90 -8.58
N LYS A 73 -19.08 11.56 -8.46
CA LYS A 73 -19.64 10.36 -9.12
C LYS A 73 -19.59 10.44 -10.65
N LYS A 74 -19.57 11.62 -11.25
CA LYS A 74 -19.53 11.81 -12.72
C LYS A 74 -18.17 11.37 -13.28
N VAL A 75 -17.08 11.85 -12.68
CA VAL A 75 -15.70 11.45 -12.99
C VAL A 75 -15.52 9.93 -12.84
N LYS A 76 -16.12 9.33 -11.80
CA LYS A 76 -16.09 7.86 -11.62
C LYS A 76 -16.85 7.08 -12.71
N LYS A 77 -17.82 7.69 -13.40
CA LYS A 77 -18.57 7.04 -14.49
C LYS A 77 -17.83 7.15 -15.82
N GLU A 78 -17.01 8.18 -15.99
CA GLU A 78 -16.22 8.40 -17.21
C GLU A 78 -14.98 7.49 -17.27
N ILE A 79 -14.66 6.78 -16.19
CA ILE A 79 -13.48 5.93 -16.15
C ILE A 79 -13.72 4.58 -16.81
N GLY A 80 -12.85 4.23 -17.76
CA GLY A 80 -12.78 2.91 -18.38
C GLY A 80 -12.00 1.92 -17.50
N THR A 81 -11.14 1.12 -18.14
CA THR A 81 -10.28 0.12 -17.48
C THR A 81 -8.96 0.70 -16.94
N SER A 82 -8.61 1.93 -17.33
CA SER A 82 -7.36 2.60 -16.96
C SER A 82 -7.57 4.11 -16.81
N PHE A 83 -6.69 4.77 -16.06
CA PHE A 83 -6.57 6.22 -16.03
C PHE A 83 -5.12 6.66 -16.15
N ARG A 84 -4.91 7.95 -16.36
CA ARG A 84 -3.58 8.55 -16.47
C ARG A 84 -3.35 9.56 -15.35
N VAL A 85 -2.09 9.79 -15.01
CA VAL A 85 -1.67 10.76 -14.01
C VAL A 85 -0.53 11.61 -14.54
N ILE A 86 -0.64 12.92 -14.37
CA ILE A 86 0.43 13.90 -14.58
C ILE A 86 0.88 14.41 -13.23
N VAL A 87 2.19 14.32 -12.98
CA VAL A 87 2.80 14.79 -11.74
C VAL A 87 3.76 15.94 -12.06
N PHE A 88 3.48 17.10 -11.49
CA PHE A 88 4.31 18.30 -11.61
C PHE A 88 5.31 18.37 -10.46
N ASN A 89 6.49 18.91 -10.75
CA ASN A 89 7.59 19.09 -9.79
C ASN A 89 7.94 17.80 -9.02
N SER A 90 7.95 16.66 -9.72
CA SER A 90 8.37 15.40 -9.13
C SER A 90 9.86 15.42 -8.76
N SER A 91 10.20 14.73 -7.67
CA SER A 91 11.56 14.45 -7.23
C SER A 91 11.62 13.02 -6.70
N GLU A 92 12.81 12.39 -6.74
CA GLU A 92 13.00 11.02 -6.24
C GLU A 92 12.70 10.92 -4.74
N GLU A 93 12.98 11.98 -3.97
CA GLU A 93 12.64 12.10 -2.54
C GLU A 93 11.15 11.84 -2.28
N TYR A 94 10.27 12.34 -3.14
CA TYR A 94 8.82 12.23 -2.99
C TYR A 94 8.21 11.02 -3.68
N LYS A 95 9.00 10.14 -4.31
CA LYS A 95 8.50 9.03 -5.11
C LYS A 95 7.52 8.14 -4.37
N LYS A 96 7.82 7.80 -3.12
CA LYS A 96 6.91 7.01 -2.28
C LYS A 96 5.56 7.72 -2.09
N ASP A 97 5.58 9.02 -1.80
CA ASP A 97 4.37 9.80 -1.57
C ASP A 97 3.55 10.01 -2.85
N ILE A 98 4.22 10.18 -4.00
CA ILE A 98 3.60 10.23 -5.32
C ILE A 98 2.84 8.94 -5.59
N PHE A 99 3.50 7.79 -5.41
CA PHE A 99 2.88 6.47 -5.62
C PHE A 99 1.74 6.23 -4.63
N ASP A 100 1.89 6.62 -3.36
CA ASP A 100 0.83 6.56 -2.36
C ASP A 100 -0.43 7.35 -2.80
N LEU A 101 -0.26 8.53 -3.41
CA LEU A 101 -1.36 9.34 -3.95
C LEU A 101 -1.98 8.71 -5.21
N ILE A 102 -1.17 8.19 -6.14
CA ILE A 102 -1.66 7.49 -7.33
C ILE A 102 -2.50 6.26 -6.93
N ARG A 103 -2.03 5.48 -5.97
CA ARG A 103 -2.76 4.33 -5.43
C ARG A 103 -4.05 4.76 -4.74
N ALA A 104 -4.05 5.89 -4.01
CA ALA A 104 -5.26 6.45 -3.43
C ALA A 104 -6.31 6.82 -4.48
N ILE A 105 -5.89 7.37 -5.63
CA ILE A 105 -6.76 7.63 -6.78
C ILE A 105 -7.39 6.31 -7.25
N LYS A 106 -6.58 5.28 -7.52
CA LYS A 106 -7.07 3.94 -7.91
C LYS A 106 -8.11 3.40 -6.93
N ILE A 107 -7.81 3.41 -5.63
CA ILE A 107 -8.72 2.90 -4.59
C ILE A 107 -10.08 3.60 -4.62
N VAL A 108 -10.11 4.93 -4.82
CA VAL A 108 -11.37 5.68 -4.88
C VAL A 108 -12.20 5.36 -6.13
N LEU A 109 -11.53 4.95 -7.21
CA LEU A 109 -12.10 4.60 -8.51
C LEU A 109 -12.53 3.13 -8.62
N LEU A 110 -11.95 2.23 -7.83
CA LEU A 110 -12.41 0.84 -7.74
C LEU A 110 -13.90 0.78 -7.37
N LYS A 111 -14.63 -0.14 -8.02
CA LYS A 111 -16.08 -0.27 -7.86
C LYS A 111 -16.45 -1.00 -6.57
N SER A 112 -15.90 -2.19 -6.37
CA SER A 112 -16.19 -3.02 -5.21
C SER A 112 -15.43 -2.54 -3.97
N LYS A 113 -16.10 -2.56 -2.83
CA LYS A 113 -15.46 -2.36 -1.52
C LYS A 113 -14.45 -3.46 -1.21
N PHE A 114 -14.74 -4.69 -1.62
CA PHE A 114 -13.83 -5.82 -1.45
C PHE A 114 -12.53 -5.58 -2.22
N ASP A 115 -12.61 -5.20 -3.51
CA ASP A 115 -11.43 -4.93 -4.33
C ASP A 115 -10.56 -3.80 -3.76
N LYS A 116 -11.18 -2.79 -3.13
CA LYS A 116 -10.45 -1.72 -2.43
C LYS A 116 -9.62 -2.27 -1.28
N TYR A 117 -10.26 -3.07 -0.42
CA TYR A 117 -9.60 -3.62 0.75
C TYR A 117 -8.54 -4.64 0.36
N GLU A 118 -8.81 -5.48 -0.65
CA GLU A 118 -7.84 -6.41 -1.23
C GLU A 118 -6.61 -5.67 -1.75
N TYR A 119 -6.80 -4.63 -2.59
CA TYR A 119 -5.69 -3.86 -3.15
C TYR A 119 -4.86 -3.15 -2.07
N ILE A 120 -5.51 -2.49 -1.09
CA ILE A 120 -4.81 -1.85 0.03
C ILE A 120 -3.98 -2.88 0.81
N TYR A 121 -4.56 -4.04 1.07
CA TYR A 121 -3.95 -5.10 1.84
C TYR A 121 -2.72 -5.68 1.13
N ASP A 122 -2.86 -5.98 -0.15
CA ASP A 122 -1.78 -6.52 -0.97
C ASP A 122 -0.62 -5.52 -1.11
N VAL A 123 -0.90 -4.25 -1.41
CA VAL A 123 0.13 -3.19 -1.46
C VAL A 123 0.85 -3.03 -0.12
N ALA A 124 0.13 -3.08 1.00
CA ALA A 124 0.75 -2.95 2.32
C ALA A 124 1.62 -4.16 2.68
N CYS A 125 1.20 -5.38 2.30
CA CYS A 125 1.99 -6.59 2.49
C CYS A 125 3.29 -6.52 1.68
N ASP A 126 3.21 -6.16 0.41
CA ASP A 126 4.38 -6.08 -0.47
C ASP A 126 5.34 -4.99 -0.02
N TYR A 127 4.82 -3.83 0.44
CA TYR A 127 5.64 -2.80 1.06
C TYR A 127 6.41 -3.33 2.27
N LEU A 128 5.73 -4.01 3.19
CA LEU A 128 6.36 -4.57 4.39
C LEU A 128 7.38 -5.65 4.05
N ASP A 129 7.08 -6.55 3.13
CA ASP A 129 8.02 -7.59 2.71
C ASP A 129 9.29 -6.97 2.12
N ASN A 130 9.14 -6.00 1.21
CA ASN A 130 10.27 -5.29 0.62
C ASN A 130 11.08 -4.52 1.67
N GLU A 131 10.43 -3.88 2.63
CA GLU A 131 11.11 -3.19 3.73
C GLU A 131 11.96 -4.16 4.55
N PHE A 132 11.41 -5.31 4.95
CA PHE A 132 12.13 -6.29 5.77
C PHE A 132 13.24 -7.02 5.00
N ILE A 133 12.99 -7.36 3.73
CA ILE A 133 13.92 -8.10 2.87
C ILE A 133 15.05 -7.17 2.40
N CYS A 134 14.73 -6.07 1.71
CA CYS A 134 15.74 -5.20 1.10
C CYS A 134 16.63 -4.53 2.12
N LYS A 135 16.10 -4.18 3.30
CA LYS A 135 16.90 -3.58 4.39
C LYS A 135 17.50 -4.62 5.33
N ASN A 136 17.25 -5.91 5.09
CA ASN A 136 17.62 -7.02 5.96
C ASN A 136 17.38 -6.69 7.45
N ILE A 137 16.15 -6.25 7.79
CA ILE A 137 15.83 -5.71 9.13
C ILE A 137 16.09 -6.76 10.22
N CYS A 138 15.87 -8.02 9.92
CA CYS A 138 16.09 -9.13 10.83
C CYS A 138 17.54 -9.65 10.85
N ASP A 139 18.44 -9.07 10.04
CA ASP A 139 19.84 -9.49 9.86
C ASP A 139 19.95 -11.02 9.76
N PHE A 140 19.26 -11.60 8.77
CA PHE A 140 19.28 -13.05 8.59
C PHE A 140 20.65 -13.51 8.10
N LYS A 141 21.22 -14.53 8.76
CA LYS A 141 22.43 -15.24 8.34
C LYS A 141 22.23 -16.73 8.60
N ASN A 142 22.50 -17.57 7.61
CA ASN A 142 22.30 -19.03 7.69
C ASN A 142 20.90 -19.41 8.22
N ASP A 143 19.86 -18.80 7.64
CA ASP A 143 18.45 -18.97 8.02
C ASP A 143 18.08 -18.58 9.47
N LYS A 144 18.96 -17.88 10.19
CA LYS A 144 18.71 -17.39 11.54
C LYS A 144 18.72 -15.87 11.60
N CYS A 145 17.71 -15.28 12.23
CA CYS A 145 17.71 -13.86 12.56
C CYS A 145 18.71 -13.58 13.70
N PHE A 146 19.17 -12.34 13.82
CA PHE A 146 20.16 -11.98 14.85
C PHE A 146 19.70 -12.32 16.28
N ALA A 147 18.39 -12.24 16.56
CA ALA A 147 17.83 -12.55 17.86
C ALA A 147 17.92 -14.04 18.24
N LYS A 148 18.11 -14.92 17.25
CA LYS A 148 18.16 -16.38 17.42
C LYS A 148 19.48 -16.99 16.94
N ARG A 149 20.47 -16.17 16.61
CA ARG A 149 21.74 -16.60 16.01
C ARG A 149 22.52 -17.58 16.89
N ASP A 150 22.54 -17.31 18.19
CA ASP A 150 23.30 -18.10 19.18
C ASP A 150 22.51 -19.30 19.73
N PHE A 151 21.27 -19.47 19.28
CA PHE A 151 20.42 -20.58 19.72
C PHE A 151 20.52 -21.77 18.76
N ASN A 152 20.53 -22.98 19.32
CA ASN A 152 20.50 -24.22 18.55
C ASN A 152 19.09 -24.53 18.02
N CYS A 153 18.52 -23.62 17.23
CA CYS A 153 17.29 -23.83 16.48
C CYS A 153 17.46 -23.38 15.03
N THR A 154 16.84 -24.07 14.09
CA THR A 154 16.71 -23.67 12.68
C THR A 154 15.40 -22.90 12.45
N CYS A 155 15.02 -22.07 13.43
CA CYS A 155 13.64 -21.62 13.56
C CYS A 155 13.39 -20.20 13.04
N GLY A 156 12.51 -20.08 12.04
CA GLY A 156 11.90 -18.80 11.66
C GLY A 156 11.01 -18.23 12.77
N CYS A 157 10.71 -16.93 12.70
CA CYS A 157 9.94 -16.20 13.72
C CYS A 157 8.42 -16.49 13.69
N CYS A 158 7.93 -17.23 12.70
CA CYS A 158 6.49 -17.48 12.50
C CYS A 158 6.01 -18.67 13.34
N ARG A 159 5.71 -18.42 14.62
CA ARG A 159 5.21 -19.41 15.58
C ARG A 159 4.01 -18.84 16.34
N HIS A 160 3.08 -19.71 16.69
CA HIS A 160 1.94 -19.37 17.55
C HIS A 160 1.67 -20.49 18.56
N PHE A 161 0.84 -20.23 19.56
CA PHE A 161 0.41 -21.25 20.49
C PHE A 161 -0.54 -22.23 19.81
N LYS A 162 -0.39 -23.53 20.09
CA LYS A 162 -1.21 -24.59 19.48
C LYS A 162 -2.71 -24.33 19.67
N HIS A 163 -3.09 -23.86 20.86
CA HIS A 163 -4.43 -23.41 21.22
C HIS A 163 -4.31 -22.21 22.16
N PHE A 164 -5.38 -21.41 22.31
CA PHE A 164 -5.38 -20.20 23.14
C PHE A 164 -4.91 -20.42 24.59
N PHE A 165 -5.20 -21.60 25.17
CA PHE A 165 -4.80 -21.96 26.54
C PHE A 165 -3.52 -22.82 26.62
N SER A 166 -2.83 -23.05 25.50
CA SER A 166 -1.65 -23.91 25.48
C SER A 166 -0.38 -23.08 25.61
N ASN A 167 0.55 -23.51 26.46
CA ASN A 167 1.90 -22.95 26.51
C ASN A 167 2.84 -23.53 25.43
N LYS A 168 2.34 -24.46 24.59
CA LYS A 168 3.12 -25.09 23.53
C LYS A 168 3.10 -24.22 22.27
N LEU A 169 4.27 -23.68 21.93
CA LEU A 169 4.50 -23.00 20.66
C LEU A 169 4.69 -24.02 19.53
N VAL A 170 3.92 -23.84 18.46
CA VAL A 170 4.01 -24.61 17.21
C VAL A 170 4.42 -23.70 16.07
N GLN A 171 4.97 -24.29 15.02
CA GLN A 171 5.23 -23.57 13.78
C GLN A 171 3.90 -23.25 13.10
N CYS A 172 3.78 -22.01 12.59
CA CYS A 172 2.62 -21.60 11.80
C CYS A 172 2.47 -22.50 10.57
N GLU A 173 1.25 -22.98 10.34
CA GLU A 173 0.89 -23.86 9.22
C GLU A 173 1.12 -23.19 7.85
N TYR A 174 1.12 -21.86 7.80
CA TYR A 174 1.37 -21.08 6.60
C TYR A 174 2.86 -20.78 6.35
N LEU A 175 3.77 -21.28 7.19
CA LEU A 175 5.21 -21.18 6.94
C LEU A 175 5.65 -22.38 6.08
N ILE A 176 5.63 -22.19 4.77
CA ILE A 176 6.00 -23.19 3.75
C ILE A 176 7.32 -22.76 3.12
N ASP A 177 8.30 -23.66 3.06
CA ASP A 177 9.63 -23.39 2.48
C ASP A 177 10.27 -22.09 3.01
N LYS A 178 10.09 -21.82 4.31
CA LYS A 178 10.59 -20.61 5.01
C LYS A 178 9.91 -19.29 4.59
N HIS A 179 8.86 -19.35 3.78
CA HIS A 179 8.06 -18.20 3.36
C HIS A 179 6.62 -18.29 3.88
N CYS A 180 5.99 -17.13 4.11
CA CYS A 180 4.59 -17.09 4.54
C CYS A 180 3.67 -17.17 3.31
N SER A 181 2.94 -18.28 3.17
CA SER A 181 1.99 -18.48 2.06
C SER A 181 0.67 -17.71 2.24
N ALA A 182 0.29 -17.38 3.47
CA ALA A 182 -0.99 -16.74 3.79
C ALA A 182 -1.07 -15.23 3.51
N LYS A 183 0.05 -14.57 3.17
CA LYS A 183 0.17 -13.10 3.07
C LYS A 183 -0.44 -12.36 4.27
N CYS A 184 -0.22 -12.84 5.49
CA CYS A 184 -0.88 -12.28 6.67
C CYS A 184 -0.33 -10.88 7.05
N LEU A 185 -1.04 -9.80 6.69
CA LEU A 185 -0.70 -8.40 7.00
C LEU A 185 -0.37 -8.15 8.48
N PRO A 186 -1.16 -8.57 9.48
CA PRO A 186 -0.81 -8.31 10.88
C PRO A 186 0.49 -9.01 11.29
N CYS A 187 0.78 -10.20 10.76
CA CYS A 187 2.06 -10.85 10.98
C CYS A 187 3.23 -10.09 10.32
N LYS A 188 3.02 -9.47 9.15
CA LYS A 188 4.04 -8.65 8.48
C LYS A 188 4.27 -7.30 9.17
N MET A 189 3.23 -6.73 9.79
CA MET A 189 3.35 -5.52 10.60
C MET A 189 4.04 -5.79 11.95
N PHE A 190 4.03 -7.04 12.42
CA PHE A 190 4.64 -7.40 13.69
C PHE A 190 6.15 -7.14 13.67
N THR A 191 6.62 -6.42 14.68
CA THR A 191 8.03 -6.14 14.89
C THR A 191 8.39 -6.64 16.29
N CYS A 192 9.37 -7.55 16.40
CA CYS A 192 9.74 -8.14 17.69
C CYS A 192 10.53 -7.16 18.56
N ASP A 193 10.53 -7.40 19.87
CA ASP A 193 11.18 -6.52 20.85
C ASP A 193 12.67 -6.30 20.58
N GLU A 194 13.38 -7.30 20.06
CA GLU A 194 14.79 -7.17 19.71
C GLU A 194 15.01 -6.15 18.58
N ILE A 195 14.13 -6.11 17.58
CA ILE A 195 14.20 -5.10 16.51
C ILE A 195 13.88 -3.72 17.07
N ILE A 196 12.88 -3.61 17.94
CA ILE A 196 12.51 -2.33 18.58
C ILE A 196 13.68 -1.80 19.43
N LYS A 197 14.28 -2.64 20.29
CA LYS A 197 15.37 -2.22 21.19
C LYS A 197 16.64 -1.85 20.43
N ARG A 198 17.04 -2.65 19.43
CA ARG A 198 18.34 -2.46 18.76
C ARG A 198 18.30 -1.54 17.55
N LYS A 199 17.18 -1.53 16.81
CA LYS A 199 17.05 -0.76 15.56
C LYS A 199 16.04 0.38 15.66
N ASN A 200 15.26 0.45 16.74
CA ASN A 200 14.19 1.44 16.91
C ASN A 200 13.19 1.48 15.75
N ILE A 201 12.95 0.31 15.14
CA ILE A 201 11.99 0.15 14.04
C ILE A 201 10.70 -0.42 14.63
N LYS A 202 9.57 0.19 14.30
CA LYS A 202 8.22 -0.31 14.61
C LYS A 202 7.25 0.19 13.56
N TYR A 203 6.54 -0.74 12.91
CA TYR A 203 5.52 -0.39 11.94
C TYR A 203 4.14 -0.28 12.61
N ARG A 204 3.49 0.86 12.43
CA ARG A 204 2.12 1.13 12.87
C ARG A 204 1.28 1.50 11.66
N PHE A 205 -0.05 1.45 11.80
CA PHE A 205 -0.98 1.87 10.73
C PHE A 205 -0.67 3.27 10.20
N LYS A 206 -0.35 4.22 11.09
CA LYS A 206 -0.01 5.60 10.71
C LYS A 206 1.27 5.73 9.89
N ASP A 207 2.14 4.72 9.92
CA ASP A 207 3.40 4.72 9.18
C ASP A 207 3.19 4.22 7.73
N ILE A 208 2.02 3.61 7.42
CA ILE A 208 1.63 3.14 6.08
C ILE A 208 0.42 3.93 5.60
N PHE A 209 0.65 4.86 4.66
CA PHE A 209 -0.33 5.85 4.24
C PHE A 209 -1.71 5.27 3.85
N LEU A 210 -1.74 4.22 3.03
CA LEU A 210 -3.00 3.62 2.60
C LEU A 210 -3.78 3.00 3.76
N LEU A 211 -3.08 2.31 4.67
CA LEU A 211 -3.71 1.74 5.86
C LEU A 211 -4.22 2.82 6.82
N ASP A 212 -3.47 3.91 6.97
CA ASP A 212 -3.86 5.02 7.82
C ASP A 212 -5.15 5.69 7.34
N LYS A 213 -5.20 5.99 6.03
CA LYS A 213 -6.24 6.81 5.42
C LYS A 213 -7.53 6.07 5.09
N PHE A 214 -7.47 4.79 4.75
CA PHE A 214 -8.64 4.05 4.26
C PHE A 214 -9.28 3.12 5.28
N PHE A 215 -8.55 2.68 6.31
CA PHE A 215 -9.13 1.85 7.37
C PHE A 215 -9.54 2.67 8.58
N ASN A 216 -10.75 2.42 9.09
CA ASN A 216 -11.24 3.01 10.32
C ASN A 216 -10.61 2.33 11.56
N PRO A 217 -10.73 2.90 12.77
CA PRO A 217 -10.14 2.31 13.98
C PRO A 217 -10.58 0.86 14.27
N ILE A 218 -11.85 0.52 14.05
CA ILE A 218 -12.38 -0.85 14.26
C ILE A 218 -11.70 -1.82 13.28
N GLN A 219 -11.60 -1.44 12.00
CA GLN A 219 -10.91 -2.23 10.98
C GLN A 219 -9.43 -2.44 11.31
N LYS A 220 -8.75 -1.41 11.84
CA LYS A 220 -7.36 -1.52 12.30
C LYS A 220 -7.22 -2.54 13.44
N VAL A 221 -8.16 -2.55 14.40
CA VAL A 221 -8.21 -3.57 15.46
C VAL A 221 -8.47 -4.96 14.90
N VAL A 222 -9.45 -5.10 13.98
CA VAL A 222 -9.74 -6.38 13.32
C VAL A 222 -8.48 -6.92 12.65
N ILE A 223 -7.73 -6.11 11.90
CA ILE A 223 -6.48 -6.56 11.27
C ILE A 223 -5.51 -7.10 12.34
N LEU A 224 -5.21 -6.32 13.39
CA LEU A 224 -4.24 -6.71 14.42
C LEU A 224 -4.60 -7.99 15.18
N MET A 225 -5.89 -8.22 15.43
CA MET A 225 -6.37 -9.39 16.16
C MET A 225 -6.38 -10.67 15.32
N ASN A 226 -6.01 -10.59 14.04
CA ASN A 226 -6.09 -11.69 13.09
C ASN A 226 -4.72 -12.21 12.62
N CYS A 227 -3.69 -12.16 13.47
CA CYS A 227 -2.44 -12.88 13.22
C CYS A 227 -2.70 -14.35 12.89
N PHE A 228 -1.82 -14.95 12.07
CA PHE A 228 -1.89 -16.37 11.67
C PHE A 228 -3.19 -16.75 10.96
N ASN A 229 -3.75 -15.85 10.16
CA ASN A 229 -4.91 -16.11 9.30
C ASN A 229 -4.59 -15.78 7.84
N THR A 230 -5.35 -16.37 6.92
CA THR A 230 -5.24 -16.06 5.50
C THR A 230 -5.78 -14.66 5.18
N LYS A 231 -5.26 -14.07 4.09
CA LYS A 231 -5.77 -12.81 3.53
C LYS A 231 -7.30 -12.83 3.37
N GLU A 232 -7.85 -13.90 2.79
CA GLU A 232 -9.29 -14.01 2.49
C GLU A 232 -10.12 -13.96 3.78
N THR A 233 -9.66 -14.62 4.84
CA THR A 233 -10.33 -14.63 6.15
C THR A 233 -10.36 -13.23 6.75
N ILE A 234 -9.24 -12.51 6.68
CA ILE A 234 -9.14 -11.14 7.20
C ILE A 234 -10.02 -10.19 6.39
N LEU A 235 -9.98 -10.28 5.05
CA LEU A 235 -10.82 -9.45 4.18
C LEU A 235 -12.31 -9.70 4.42
N LYS A 236 -12.74 -10.95 4.58
CA LYS A 236 -14.13 -11.28 4.97
C LYS A 236 -14.53 -10.61 6.29
N ARG A 237 -13.64 -10.62 7.29
CA ARG A 237 -13.89 -9.94 8.58
C ARG A 237 -13.95 -8.44 8.42
N LEU A 238 -13.06 -7.83 7.65
CA LEU A 238 -13.07 -6.39 7.36
C LEU A 238 -14.38 -5.93 6.70
N MET A 239 -14.97 -6.76 5.85
CA MET A 239 -16.25 -6.46 5.21
C MET A 239 -17.43 -6.40 6.19
N MET A 240 -17.36 -7.10 7.33
CA MET A 240 -18.41 -7.07 8.37
C MET A 240 -18.40 -5.78 9.20
N PHE A 241 -17.26 -5.09 9.27
CA PHE A 241 -17.05 -3.91 10.14
C PHE A 241 -16.73 -2.62 9.36
N GLY A 242 -16.93 -2.65 8.03
CA GLY A 242 -16.63 -1.53 7.14
C GLY A 242 -17.86 -0.80 6.66
#